data_AF-A0A542UYC6-F1
#
_entry.id   AF-A0A542UYC6-F1
#
_cell.length_a   1.000
_cell.length_b   1.000
_cell.length_c   1.000
_cell.angle_alpha   90.00
_cell.angle_beta   90.00
_cell.angle_gamma   90.00
#
_symmetry.space_group_name_H-M   'P 1'
#
loop_
_entity.id
_entity.type
_entity.pdbx_description
1 polymer ?
#
loop_
_entity_poly.entity_id
_entity_poly.type
_entity_poly.pdbx_seq_one_letter_code
_entity_poly.pdbx_strand_id
1 'polypeptide(L)'
;MKEPSPITVPSGIPALEAAAEAPVLEQPEVLVITGMSGAGRSRSAAVLEDLGWYVVDNLPAQMLTHLVGMLTSGPVGEGARRLAAVIDVRAREYFDALEGVLEQLRGSGVELRILFLDSSDEVLVRRFEQVRRPHPLQGEGRILDGITRERQLLSALREQADTIIDTSDLNVHDLARQVRAVVAGDHEDVLHVSVVSFGFKYGIPLDADHVVDVRFLANPYWISELRHLSGRDAPVRDYVLGRPGALVFVERYVDALEPVLSGYLQEEKRYVTVAVGCTGGKHRSVAISEAIGARLRDRGHRVQVTARDLGKE
;
A
#
# COMPACT_ATOMS: atom_id res chain seq x y z
N MET A 1 -37.68 35.57 17.17
CA MET A 1 -37.23 35.10 15.84
C MET A 1 -35.72 34.94 15.93
N LYS A 2 -35.19 33.71 15.93
CA LYS A 2 -33.74 33.46 15.89
C LYS A 2 -33.31 33.40 14.43
N GLU A 3 -32.33 34.21 14.03
CA GLU A 3 -31.72 34.12 12.70
C GLU A 3 -30.97 32.79 12.54
N PRO A 4 -31.05 32.13 11.36
CA PRO A 4 -30.28 30.93 11.09
C PRO A 4 -28.80 31.26 10.87
N SER A 5 -27.92 30.41 11.42
CA SER A 5 -26.46 30.55 11.27
C SER A 5 -26.03 30.47 9.80
N PRO A 6 -25.02 31.25 9.38
CA PRO A 6 -24.54 31.21 8.00
C PRO A 6 -23.85 29.87 7.69
N ILE A 7 -24.07 29.39 6.47
CA ILE A 7 -23.50 28.15 5.94
C ILE A 7 -21.98 28.34 5.79
N THR A 8 -21.20 27.57 6.54
CA THR A 8 -19.73 27.62 6.61
C THR A 8 -19.02 26.66 5.65
N VAL A 9 -19.75 25.90 4.84
CA VAL A 9 -19.21 24.97 3.85
C VAL A 9 -19.37 25.51 2.41
N PRO A 10 -18.32 25.50 1.58
CA PRO A 10 -18.43 25.87 0.17
C PRO A 10 -19.46 24.99 -0.54
N SER A 11 -20.46 25.61 -1.16
CA SER A 11 -21.46 24.92 -1.97
C SER A 11 -20.78 24.22 -3.15
N GLY A 12 -20.84 22.89 -3.20
CA GLY A 12 -20.33 22.08 -4.31
C GLY A 12 -19.45 20.89 -3.89
N ILE A 13 -18.81 20.95 -2.71
CA ILE A 13 -18.03 19.82 -2.17
C ILE A 13 -18.94 18.60 -1.87
N PRO A 14 -20.13 18.76 -1.25
CA PRO A 14 -21.00 17.62 -0.98
C PRO A 14 -21.52 16.93 -2.25
N ALA A 15 -21.63 17.68 -3.36
CA ALA A 15 -22.08 17.15 -4.64
C ALA A 15 -20.96 16.40 -5.39
N LEU A 16 -19.70 16.83 -5.23
CA LEU A 16 -18.53 16.15 -5.79
C LEU A 16 -18.18 14.88 -5.01
N GLU A 17 -18.33 14.87 -3.69
CA GLU A 17 -18.22 13.64 -2.88
C GLU A 17 -19.36 12.65 -3.19
N ALA A 18 -20.59 13.14 -3.39
CA ALA A 18 -21.72 12.30 -3.79
C ALA A 18 -21.61 11.75 -5.23
N ALA A 19 -20.85 12.41 -6.10
CA ALA A 19 -20.62 12.00 -7.49
C ALA A 19 -19.29 11.25 -7.70
N ALA A 20 -18.45 11.15 -6.67
CA ALA A 20 -17.24 10.34 -6.71
C ALA A 20 -17.63 8.87 -6.52
N GLU A 21 -17.60 8.09 -7.61
CA GLU A 21 -17.71 6.64 -7.50
C GLU A 21 -16.47 6.11 -6.79
N ALA A 22 -16.64 5.67 -5.54
CA ALA A 22 -15.64 4.88 -4.85
C ALA A 22 -15.35 3.61 -5.69
N PRO A 23 -14.09 3.18 -5.82
CA PRO A 23 -13.77 1.95 -6.54
C PRO A 23 -14.59 0.80 -5.96
N VAL A 24 -15.41 0.19 -6.81
CA VAL A 24 -16.25 -0.94 -6.44
C VAL A 24 -15.36 -2.17 -6.41
N LEU A 25 -14.87 -2.56 -5.24
CA LEU A 25 -14.45 -3.96 -5.04
C LEU A 25 -15.72 -4.81 -5.15
N GLU A 26 -15.80 -5.66 -6.17
CA GLU A 26 -17.04 -6.35 -6.56
C GLU A 26 -17.49 -7.45 -5.59
N GLN A 27 -16.66 -7.95 -4.66
CA GLN A 27 -17.06 -8.93 -3.65
C GLN A 27 -16.28 -8.73 -2.34
N PRO A 28 -16.85 -9.07 -1.17
CA PRO A 28 -16.12 -9.10 0.09
C PRO A 28 -15.04 -10.19 0.06
N GLU A 29 -13.80 -9.81 0.37
CA GLU A 29 -12.65 -10.72 0.46
C GLU A 29 -12.39 -11.10 1.93
N VAL A 30 -12.21 -12.40 2.18
CA VAL A 30 -11.88 -12.94 3.49
C VAL A 30 -10.60 -13.78 3.37
N LEU A 31 -9.58 -13.41 4.12
CA LEU A 31 -8.33 -14.15 4.24
C LEU A 31 -8.22 -14.77 5.63
N VAL A 32 -8.25 -16.10 5.69
CA VAL A 32 -7.98 -16.84 6.91
C VAL A 32 -6.47 -17.08 7.00
N ILE A 33 -5.84 -16.58 8.06
CA ILE A 33 -4.42 -16.81 8.34
C ILE A 33 -4.32 -17.88 9.41
N THR A 34 -3.64 -18.96 9.08
CA THR A 34 -3.35 -20.04 10.03
C THR A 34 -1.95 -20.61 9.79
N GLY A 35 -1.57 -21.65 10.52
CA GLY A 35 -0.29 -22.31 10.38
C GLY A 35 0.42 -22.55 11.70
N MET A 36 1.65 -23.05 11.60
CA MET A 36 2.45 -23.49 12.74
C MET A 36 2.70 -22.34 13.74
N SER A 37 2.68 -22.65 15.03
CA SER A 37 3.02 -21.67 16.05
C SER A 37 4.48 -21.26 15.91
N GLY A 38 4.73 -19.95 15.83
CA GLY A 38 6.07 -19.41 15.53
C GLY A 38 6.40 -19.25 14.04
N ALA A 39 5.50 -19.61 13.12
CA ALA A 39 5.70 -19.41 11.68
C ALA A 39 5.45 -17.97 11.19
N GLY A 40 5.10 -17.03 12.07
CA GLY A 40 4.96 -15.60 11.69
C GLY A 40 3.52 -15.12 11.43
N ARG A 41 2.51 -15.79 12.01
CA ARG A 41 1.09 -15.39 11.95
C ARG A 41 0.87 -13.93 12.35
N SER A 42 1.38 -13.52 13.52
CA SER A 42 1.27 -12.15 14.02
C SER A 42 1.95 -11.12 13.12
N ARG A 43 3.07 -11.49 12.46
CA ARG A 43 3.74 -10.59 11.51
C ARG A 43 2.91 -10.43 10.23
N SER A 44 2.35 -11.52 9.73
CA SER A 44 1.49 -11.50 8.55
C SER A 44 0.22 -10.68 8.80
N ALA A 45 -0.38 -10.83 9.99
CA ALA A 45 -1.49 -10.01 10.47
C ALA A 45 -1.15 -8.51 10.46
N ALA A 46 -0.03 -8.10 11.05
CA ALA A 46 0.40 -6.71 11.05
C ALA A 46 0.63 -6.15 9.64
N VAL A 47 1.19 -6.96 8.72
CA VAL A 47 1.40 -6.56 7.33
C VAL A 47 0.06 -6.33 6.61
N LEU A 48 -0.97 -7.12 6.91
CA LEU A 48 -2.29 -6.95 6.33
C LEU A 48 -3.03 -5.72 6.87
N GLU A 49 -2.83 -5.43 8.16
CA GLU A 49 -3.32 -4.20 8.77
C GLU A 49 -2.72 -2.96 8.08
N ASP A 50 -1.41 -2.97 7.79
CA ASP A 50 -0.74 -1.92 7.01
C ASP A 50 -1.30 -1.77 5.57
N LEU A 51 -1.87 -2.85 5.01
CA LEU A 51 -2.50 -2.86 3.68
C LEU A 51 -4.00 -2.52 3.73
N GLY A 52 -4.50 -2.09 4.88
CA GLY A 52 -5.90 -1.67 5.05
C GLY A 52 -6.90 -2.82 5.19
N TRP A 53 -6.45 -4.05 5.48
CA TRP A 53 -7.34 -5.14 5.86
C TRP A 53 -7.85 -4.93 7.29
N TYR A 54 -9.10 -5.29 7.55
CA TYR A 54 -9.59 -5.40 8.91
C TYR A 54 -9.09 -6.70 9.52
N VAL A 55 -8.16 -6.63 10.46
CA VAL A 55 -7.50 -7.81 11.02
C VAL A 55 -8.09 -8.15 12.38
N VAL A 56 -8.48 -9.41 12.57
CA VAL A 56 -8.88 -9.95 13.87
C VAL A 56 -7.95 -11.09 14.26
N ASP A 57 -7.22 -10.89 15.35
CA ASP A 57 -6.33 -11.92 15.90
C ASP A 57 -7.07 -12.84 16.87
N ASN A 58 -6.67 -14.11 16.91
CA ASN A 58 -7.20 -15.14 17.79
C ASN A 58 -8.75 -15.27 17.74
N LEU A 59 -9.32 -15.25 16.53
CA LEU A 59 -10.76 -15.35 16.33
C LEU A 59 -11.22 -16.81 16.47
N PRO A 60 -12.20 -17.12 17.34
CA PRO A 60 -12.83 -18.44 17.35
C PRO A 60 -13.53 -18.72 16.01
N ALA A 61 -13.32 -19.91 15.45
CA ALA A 61 -13.86 -20.28 14.13
C ALA A 61 -15.37 -20.03 13.99
N GLN A 62 -16.15 -20.32 15.04
CA GLN A 62 -17.61 -20.12 15.06
C GLN A 62 -18.05 -18.67 14.90
N MET A 63 -17.19 -17.70 15.24
CA MET A 63 -17.50 -16.27 15.11
C MET A 63 -17.20 -15.71 13.71
N LEU A 64 -16.47 -16.46 12.87
CA LEU A 64 -16.09 -16.00 11.54
C LEU A 64 -17.31 -15.72 10.66
N THR A 65 -18.31 -16.62 10.67
CA THR A 65 -19.55 -16.44 9.90
C THR A 65 -20.32 -15.17 10.31
N HIS A 66 -20.42 -14.90 11.61
CA HIS A 66 -21.07 -13.69 12.12
C HIS A 66 -20.31 -12.42 11.74
N LEU A 67 -18.99 -12.45 11.84
CA LEU A 67 -18.14 -11.30 11.50
C LEU A 67 -18.22 -10.98 10.00
N VAL A 68 -18.12 -12.00 9.15
CA VAL A 68 -18.30 -11.87 7.70
C VAL A 68 -19.69 -11.30 7.41
N GLY A 69 -20.75 -11.88 7.98
CA GLY A 69 -22.11 -11.41 7.80
C GLY A 69 -22.32 -9.94 8.17
N MET A 70 -21.67 -9.44 9.23
CA MET A 70 -21.73 -8.02 9.59
C MET A 70 -21.01 -7.12 8.57
N LEU A 71 -19.83 -7.54 8.10
CA LEU A 71 -19.02 -6.78 7.15
C LEU A 71 -19.63 -6.76 5.74
N THR A 72 -20.39 -7.79 5.37
CA THR A 72 -21.11 -7.86 4.09
C THR A 72 -22.48 -7.19 4.09
N SER A 73 -23.04 -6.86 5.25
CA SER A 73 -24.40 -6.30 5.38
C SER A 73 -24.45 -4.79 5.61
N GLY A 74 -23.30 -4.11 5.64
CA GLY A 74 -23.22 -2.65 5.83
C GLY A 74 -23.53 -1.83 4.56
N PRO A 75 -23.95 -0.56 4.68
CA PRO A 75 -24.14 0.32 3.52
C PRO A 75 -22.85 0.46 2.69
N VAL A 76 -23.02 0.55 1.37
CA VAL A 76 -21.95 0.65 0.37
C VAL A 76 -21.07 1.86 0.70
N GLY A 77 -19.90 1.62 1.30
CA GLY A 77 -18.90 2.67 1.57
C GLY A 77 -18.29 2.67 2.98
N GLU A 78 -18.90 2.03 3.98
CA GLU A 78 -18.43 2.10 5.39
C GLU A 78 -17.97 0.76 6.00
N GLY A 79 -18.28 -0.38 5.37
CA GLY A 79 -17.82 -1.70 5.82
C GLY A 79 -16.43 -2.06 5.28
N ALA A 80 -15.57 -2.67 6.12
CA ALA A 80 -14.33 -3.25 5.64
C ALA A 80 -14.63 -4.41 4.68
N ARG A 81 -14.40 -4.19 3.38
CA ARG A 81 -14.60 -5.22 2.34
C ARG A 81 -13.52 -6.30 2.33
N ARG A 82 -12.47 -6.13 3.15
CA ARG A 82 -11.32 -7.04 3.28
C ARG A 82 -11.12 -7.40 4.74
N LEU A 83 -11.38 -8.66 5.09
CA LEU A 83 -11.25 -9.21 6.44
C LEU A 83 -10.09 -10.20 6.48
N ALA A 84 -9.14 -10.00 7.39
CA ALA A 84 -8.13 -10.99 7.72
C ALA A 84 -8.41 -11.58 9.10
N ALA A 85 -8.64 -12.89 9.18
CA ALA A 85 -8.92 -13.59 10.43
C ALA A 85 -7.75 -14.52 10.77
N VAL A 86 -7.04 -14.25 11.86
CA VAL A 86 -6.04 -15.19 12.39
C VAL A 86 -6.77 -16.23 13.22
N ILE A 87 -6.76 -17.47 12.73
CA ILE A 87 -7.44 -18.58 13.40
C ILE A 87 -6.40 -19.51 13.98
N ASP A 88 -6.49 -19.69 15.29
CA ASP A 88 -5.61 -20.57 16.05
C ASP A 88 -6.31 -21.88 16.41
N VAL A 89 -5.96 -22.95 15.70
CA VAL A 89 -6.61 -24.26 15.85
C VAL A 89 -5.87 -25.06 16.92
N ARG A 90 -6.03 -24.64 18.17
CA ARG A 90 -5.32 -25.24 19.32
C ARG A 90 -6.01 -26.49 19.91
N ALA A 91 -7.19 -26.87 19.41
CA ALA A 91 -7.84 -28.13 19.78
C ALA A 91 -8.62 -28.72 18.61
N ARG A 92 -8.73 -30.05 18.61
CA ARG A 92 -9.40 -30.84 17.54
C ARG A 92 -10.87 -30.46 17.37
N GLU A 93 -11.56 -30.13 18.46
CA GLU A 93 -12.95 -29.66 18.43
C GLU A 93 -13.11 -28.30 17.71
N TYR A 94 -12.08 -27.46 17.71
CA TYR A 94 -12.07 -26.21 16.95
C TYR A 94 -11.76 -26.43 15.45
N PHE A 95 -11.13 -27.56 15.11
CA PHE A 95 -10.84 -27.93 13.73
C PHE A 95 -12.13 -28.33 13.00
N ASP A 96 -12.88 -29.28 13.55
CA ASP A 96 -14.12 -29.77 12.92
C ASP A 96 -15.16 -28.62 12.77
N ALA A 97 -15.20 -27.73 13.76
CA ALA A 97 -16.02 -26.52 13.70
C ALA A 97 -15.54 -25.51 12.63
N LEU A 98 -14.23 -25.44 12.38
CA LEU A 98 -13.68 -24.55 11.36
C LEU A 98 -14.00 -25.06 9.94
N GLU A 99 -13.86 -26.35 9.67
CA GLU A 99 -14.14 -26.92 8.35
C GLU A 99 -15.59 -26.65 7.91
N GLY A 100 -16.57 -26.92 8.79
CA GLY A 100 -17.98 -26.62 8.52
C GLY A 100 -18.25 -25.12 8.30
N VAL A 101 -17.54 -24.24 9.02
CA VAL A 101 -17.62 -22.79 8.84
C VAL A 101 -17.04 -22.35 7.49
N LEU A 102 -15.90 -22.89 7.09
CA LEU A 102 -15.25 -22.57 5.80
C LEU A 102 -16.14 -23.02 4.62
N GLU A 103 -16.75 -24.20 4.70
CA GLU A 103 -17.72 -24.67 3.69
C GLU A 103 -18.94 -23.76 3.59
N GLN A 104 -19.52 -23.36 4.73
CA GLN A 104 -20.65 -22.45 4.77
C GLN A 104 -20.32 -21.10 4.11
N LEU A 105 -19.12 -20.56 4.36
CA LEU A 105 -18.69 -19.28 3.81
C LEU A 105 -18.42 -19.35 2.31
N ARG A 106 -17.82 -20.44 1.81
CA ARG A 106 -17.65 -20.68 0.36
C ARG A 106 -19.00 -20.69 -0.38
N GLY A 107 -20.07 -21.12 0.29
CA GLY A 107 -21.44 -21.08 -0.26
C GLY A 107 -22.13 -19.71 -0.24
N SER A 108 -21.58 -18.71 0.46
CA SER A 108 -22.22 -17.40 0.69
C SER A 108 -21.84 -16.28 -0.28
N GLY A 109 -21.08 -16.59 -1.34
CA GLY A 109 -20.66 -15.60 -2.35
C GLY A 109 -19.55 -14.65 -1.87
N VAL A 110 -18.73 -15.11 -0.93
CA VAL A 110 -17.56 -14.41 -0.39
C VAL A 110 -16.30 -15.02 -1.00
N GLU A 111 -15.32 -14.19 -1.37
CA GLU A 111 -14.03 -14.69 -1.81
C GLU A 111 -13.20 -15.10 -0.59
N LEU A 112 -13.26 -16.39 -0.24
CA LEU A 112 -12.54 -16.96 0.90
C LEU A 112 -11.22 -17.57 0.44
N ARG A 113 -10.11 -17.09 1.00
CA ARG A 113 -8.76 -17.62 0.81
C ARG A 113 -8.13 -18.02 2.15
N ILE A 114 -7.33 -19.08 2.14
CA ILE A 114 -6.61 -19.61 3.31
C ILE A 114 -5.10 -19.46 3.06
N LEU A 115 -4.46 -18.65 3.89
CA LEU A 115 -3.01 -18.52 3.97
C LEU A 115 -2.47 -19.36 5.13
N PHE A 116 -1.67 -20.37 4.79
CA PHE A 116 -0.99 -21.23 5.76
C PHE A 116 0.48 -20.86 5.87
N LEU A 117 0.93 -20.52 7.07
CA LEU A 117 2.34 -20.25 7.36
C LEU A 117 3.01 -21.48 7.96
N ASP A 118 4.12 -21.90 7.37
CA ASP A 118 4.91 -23.01 7.88
C ASP A 118 6.37 -22.62 8.09
N SER A 119 7.10 -23.47 8.78
CA SER A 119 8.54 -23.39 8.93
C SER A 119 9.09 -24.76 9.35
N SER A 120 10.36 -25.00 9.08
CA SER A 120 11.06 -26.19 9.54
C SER A 120 11.06 -26.29 11.07
N ASP A 121 11.03 -27.52 11.57
CA ASP A 121 11.00 -27.78 13.02
C ASP A 121 12.20 -27.15 13.74
N GLU A 122 13.38 -27.16 13.10
CA GLU A 122 14.60 -26.54 13.63
C GLU A 122 14.45 -25.03 13.84
N VAL A 123 13.85 -24.33 12.87
CA VAL A 123 13.63 -22.88 12.94
C VAL A 123 12.57 -22.55 13.98
N LEU A 124 11.48 -23.32 14.04
CA LEU A 124 10.44 -23.14 15.06
C LEU A 124 10.99 -23.31 16.48
N VAL A 125 11.79 -24.37 16.74
CA VAL A 125 12.45 -24.57 18.04
C VAL A 125 13.30 -23.36 18.40
N ARG A 126 14.16 -22.88 17.49
CA ARG A 126 15.00 -21.69 17.71
C ARG A 126 14.17 -20.45 18.04
N ARG A 127 13.06 -20.22 17.32
CA ARG A 127 12.16 -19.07 17.56
C ARG A 127 11.53 -19.13 18.96
N PHE A 128 11.05 -20.30 19.39
CA PHE A 128 10.50 -20.49 20.74
C PHE A 128 11.55 -20.29 21.84
N GLU A 129 12.77 -20.79 21.63
CA GLU A 129 13.88 -20.58 22.56
C GLU A 129 14.27 -19.11 22.71
N GLN A 130 14.28 -18.35 21.59
CA GLN A 130 14.58 -16.92 21.60
C GLN A 130 13.56 -16.12 22.42
N VAL A 131 12.26 -16.39 22.25
CA VAL A 131 11.21 -15.69 23.00
C VAL A 131 10.96 -16.27 24.39
N ARG A 132 11.62 -17.40 24.74
CA ARG A 132 11.47 -18.14 26.00
C ARG A 132 10.02 -18.42 26.38
N ARG A 133 9.17 -18.68 25.38
CA ARG A 133 7.75 -19.02 25.60
C ARG A 133 7.56 -20.53 25.44
N PRO A 134 6.73 -21.18 26.26
CA PRO A 134 6.39 -22.57 26.06
C PRO A 134 5.56 -22.74 24.78
N HIS A 135 5.72 -23.88 24.10
CA HIS A 135 4.88 -24.19 22.95
C HIS A 135 3.48 -24.62 23.44
N PRO A 136 2.37 -24.13 22.83
CA PRO A 136 1.01 -24.37 23.33
C PRO A 136 0.65 -25.85 23.53
N LEU A 137 1.09 -26.72 22.63
CA LEU A 137 0.84 -28.18 22.67
C LEU A 137 1.98 -29.01 23.28
N GLN A 138 2.96 -28.36 23.93
CA GLN A 138 4.09 -29.04 24.56
C GLN A 138 3.66 -29.91 25.75
N GLY A 139 2.73 -29.44 26.57
CA GLY A 139 2.43 -30.04 27.86
C GLY A 139 3.69 -30.15 28.72
N GLU A 140 3.94 -31.32 29.31
CA GLU A 140 5.18 -31.63 30.06
C GLU A 140 6.33 -32.13 29.16
N GLY A 141 6.12 -32.22 27.84
CA GLY A 141 7.08 -32.74 26.87
C GLY A 141 8.12 -31.73 26.38
N ARG A 142 8.85 -32.09 25.32
CA ARG A 142 9.79 -31.18 24.62
C ARG A 142 9.05 -30.30 23.61
N ILE A 143 9.62 -29.14 23.27
CA ILE A 143 9.08 -28.24 22.25
C ILE A 143 8.87 -28.99 20.91
N LEU A 144 9.82 -29.82 20.52
CA LEU A 144 9.75 -30.63 19.30
C LEU A 144 8.54 -31.58 19.29
N ASP A 145 8.19 -32.16 20.43
CA ASP A 145 7.00 -33.04 20.56
C ASP A 145 5.73 -32.22 20.33
N GLY A 146 5.68 -31.00 20.86
CA GLY A 146 4.59 -30.05 20.66
C GLY A 146 4.42 -29.64 19.19
N ILE A 147 5.53 -29.30 18.51
CA ILE A 147 5.55 -28.96 17.08
C ILE A 147 5.06 -30.14 16.24
N THR A 148 5.54 -31.35 16.54
CA THR A 148 5.14 -32.56 15.79
C THR A 148 3.64 -32.82 15.90
N ARG A 149 3.06 -32.67 17.10
CA ARG A 149 1.62 -32.80 17.33
C ARG A 149 0.83 -31.70 16.60
N GLU A 150 1.30 -30.46 16.66
CA GLU A 150 0.66 -29.34 15.96
C GLU A 150 0.62 -29.58 14.46
N ARG A 151 1.74 -30.04 13.88
CA ARG A 151 1.84 -30.36 12.45
C ARG A 151 0.86 -31.45 12.02
N GLN A 152 0.67 -32.47 12.85
CA GLN A 152 -0.33 -33.52 12.62
C GLN A 152 -1.77 -33.01 12.70
N LEU A 153 -2.06 -32.10 13.62
CA LEU A 153 -3.40 -31.50 13.75
C LEU A 153 -3.73 -30.56 12.58
N LEU A 154 -2.73 -29.81 12.10
CA LEU A 154 -2.90 -28.82 11.05
C LEU A 154 -2.72 -29.38 9.63
N SER A 155 -2.40 -30.67 9.46
CA SER A 155 -2.10 -31.25 8.15
C SER A 155 -3.26 -31.12 7.16
N ALA A 156 -4.50 -31.36 7.63
CA ALA A 156 -5.68 -31.25 6.79
C ALA A 156 -5.98 -29.79 6.39
N LEU A 157 -5.77 -28.81 7.28
CA LEU A 157 -5.88 -27.39 6.93
C LEU A 157 -4.79 -26.95 5.95
N ARG A 158 -3.57 -27.48 6.09
CA ARG A 158 -2.48 -27.24 5.14
C ARG A 158 -2.84 -27.74 3.74
N GLU A 159 -3.45 -28.91 3.63
CA GLU A 159 -3.89 -29.48 2.35
C GLU A 159 -5.01 -28.67 1.69
N GLN A 160 -5.86 -28.02 2.50
CA GLN A 160 -6.94 -27.15 2.03
C GLN A 160 -6.50 -25.69 1.81
N ALA A 161 -5.25 -25.34 2.10
CA ALA A 161 -4.77 -23.98 2.01
C ALA A 161 -4.58 -23.54 0.54
N ASP A 162 -5.10 -22.37 0.20
CA ASP A 162 -4.93 -21.77 -1.12
C ASP A 162 -3.49 -21.29 -1.33
N THR A 163 -2.82 -20.87 -0.26
CA THR A 163 -1.41 -20.48 -0.32
C THR A 163 -0.66 -20.95 0.92
N ILE A 164 0.53 -21.51 0.69
CA ILE A 164 1.45 -21.93 1.75
C ILE A 164 2.72 -21.09 1.62
N ILE A 165 3.08 -20.39 2.69
CA ILE A 165 4.37 -19.68 2.81
C ILE A 165 5.28 -20.46 3.74
N ASP A 166 6.43 -20.90 3.23
CA ASP A 166 7.52 -21.42 4.05
C ASP A 166 8.40 -20.28 4.57
N THR A 167 8.41 -20.09 5.88
CA THR A 167 9.15 -19.03 6.58
C THR A 167 10.50 -19.47 7.11
N SER A 168 10.99 -20.66 6.75
CA SER A 168 12.25 -21.22 7.26
C SER A 168 13.45 -20.29 7.02
N ASP A 169 13.58 -19.77 5.81
CA ASP A 169 14.71 -18.92 5.39
C ASP A 169 14.33 -17.43 5.26
N LEU A 170 13.13 -17.05 5.70
CA LEU A 170 12.62 -15.70 5.55
C LEU A 170 12.94 -14.85 6.79
N ASN A 171 13.44 -13.64 6.54
CA ASN A 171 13.46 -12.60 7.58
C ASN A 171 12.10 -11.87 7.66
N VAL A 172 12.00 -10.93 8.60
CA VAL A 172 10.75 -10.18 8.89
C VAL A 172 10.27 -9.33 7.70
N HIS A 173 11.20 -8.85 6.85
CA HIS A 173 10.91 -8.11 5.63
C HIS A 173 10.53 -9.06 4.49
N ASP A 174 11.25 -10.17 4.32
CA ASP A 174 10.93 -11.16 3.26
C ASP A 174 9.53 -11.75 3.46
N LEU A 175 9.16 -12.05 4.72
CA LEU A 175 7.80 -12.50 5.05
C LEU A 175 6.76 -11.41 4.71
N ALA A 176 7.04 -10.15 5.02
CA ALA A 176 6.12 -9.05 4.69
C ALA A 176 5.92 -8.92 3.17
N ARG A 177 6.99 -9.11 2.39
CA ARG A 177 6.93 -9.12 0.93
C ARG A 177 6.08 -10.27 0.40
N GLN A 178 6.28 -11.48 0.90
CA GLN A 178 5.49 -12.63 0.46
C GLN A 178 4.01 -12.49 0.83
N VAL A 179 3.69 -12.05 2.06
CA VAL A 179 2.30 -11.81 2.48
C VAL A 179 1.64 -10.76 1.60
N ARG A 180 2.34 -9.67 1.27
CA ARG A 180 1.85 -8.65 0.32
C ARG A 180 1.56 -9.26 -1.04
N ALA A 181 2.46 -10.07 -1.58
CA ALA A 181 2.26 -10.73 -2.87
C ALA A 181 1.06 -11.68 -2.89
N VAL A 182 0.68 -12.27 -1.75
CA VAL A 182 -0.52 -13.12 -1.64
C VAL A 182 -1.82 -12.32 -1.71
N VAL A 183 -1.84 -11.11 -1.13
CA VAL A 183 -3.07 -10.29 -1.08
C VAL A 183 -3.17 -9.21 -2.15
N ALA A 184 -2.04 -8.84 -2.73
CA ALA A 184 -2.01 -8.15 -3.99
C ALA A 184 -2.53 -9.15 -5.04
N GLY A 185 -3.84 -9.13 -5.32
CA GLY A 185 -4.32 -9.54 -6.63
C GLY A 185 -3.64 -8.70 -7.72
N ASP A 186 -4.05 -8.81 -8.98
CA ASP A 186 -3.50 -8.03 -10.12
C ASP A 186 -3.53 -6.49 -9.97
N HIS A 187 -3.90 -5.97 -8.80
CA HIS A 187 -4.00 -4.58 -8.46
C HIS A 187 -3.12 -4.20 -7.25
N GLU A 188 -2.06 -3.47 -7.60
CA GLU A 188 -1.35 -2.46 -6.80
C GLU A 188 -0.02 -2.83 -6.11
N ASP A 189 0.90 -3.40 -6.88
CA ASP A 189 2.35 -3.19 -6.72
C ASP A 189 2.80 -1.86 -7.39
N VAL A 190 2.09 -0.75 -7.14
CA VAL A 190 2.34 0.50 -7.88
C VAL A 190 3.11 1.51 -7.02
N LEU A 191 4.22 1.99 -7.56
CA LEU A 191 4.98 3.11 -7.00
C LEU A 191 4.23 4.43 -7.27
N HIS A 192 3.98 5.21 -6.21
CA HIS A 192 3.41 6.55 -6.30
C HIS A 192 4.52 7.59 -6.42
N VAL A 193 4.56 8.29 -7.56
CA VAL A 193 5.54 9.35 -7.83
C VAL A 193 4.88 10.72 -7.65
N SER A 194 5.41 11.52 -6.73
CA SER A 194 5.06 12.93 -6.55
C SER A 194 6.11 13.80 -7.23
N VAL A 195 5.74 14.56 -8.26
CA VAL A 195 6.62 15.55 -8.89
C VAL A 195 6.22 16.93 -8.37
N VAL A 196 7.10 17.55 -7.58
CA VAL A 196 6.83 18.84 -6.95
C VAL A 196 7.73 19.93 -7.53
N SER A 197 7.13 21.00 -8.04
CA SER A 197 7.90 22.17 -8.46
C SER A 197 8.11 23.11 -7.26
N PHE A 198 9.32 23.67 -7.13
CA PHE A 198 9.65 24.60 -6.04
C PHE A 198 10.64 25.71 -6.44
N GLY A 199 10.75 26.73 -5.61
CA GLY A 199 11.72 27.81 -5.70
C GLY A 199 12.85 27.67 -4.69
N PHE A 200 14.11 27.68 -5.14
CA PHE A 200 15.29 27.63 -4.25
C PHE A 200 15.31 28.76 -3.22
N LYS A 201 14.72 29.92 -3.53
CA LYS A 201 14.60 31.03 -2.57
C LYS A 201 13.72 30.70 -1.36
N TYR A 202 12.88 29.67 -1.44
CA TYR A 202 12.03 29.18 -0.36
C TYR A 202 12.55 27.88 0.28
N GLY A 203 13.76 27.43 -0.07
CA GLY A 203 14.35 26.19 0.42
C GLY A 203 13.85 24.94 -0.31
N ILE A 204 14.58 23.83 -0.16
CA ILE A 204 14.25 22.54 -0.76
C ILE A 204 13.11 21.87 0.05
N PRO A 205 12.14 21.19 -0.58
CA PRO A 205 11.15 20.40 0.16
C PRO A 205 11.83 19.36 1.06
N LEU A 206 11.36 19.24 2.31
CA LEU A 206 11.99 18.37 3.32
C LEU A 206 11.83 16.88 2.99
N ASP A 207 10.77 16.55 2.26
CA ASP A 207 10.36 15.24 1.83
C ASP A 207 10.87 14.88 0.42
N ALA A 208 11.80 15.66 -0.14
CA ALA A 208 12.35 15.40 -1.47
C ALA A 208 13.37 14.26 -1.44
N ASP A 209 13.11 13.19 -2.19
CA ASP A 209 14.05 12.09 -2.41
C ASP A 209 15.03 12.43 -3.53
N HIS A 210 14.52 13.08 -4.58
CA HIS A 210 15.32 13.60 -5.67
C HIS A 210 15.12 15.10 -5.78
N VAL A 211 16.22 15.82 -5.97
CA VAL A 211 16.19 17.26 -6.21
C VAL A 211 16.90 17.52 -7.53
N VAL A 212 16.22 18.23 -8.42
CA VAL A 212 16.76 18.57 -9.74
C VAL A 212 16.69 20.06 -9.99
N ASP A 213 17.82 20.64 -10.41
CA ASP A 213 17.97 22.07 -10.65
C ASP A 213 17.77 22.40 -12.14
N VAL A 214 16.75 23.21 -12.45
CA VAL A 214 16.44 23.66 -13.82
C VAL A 214 16.80 25.13 -14.06
N ARG A 215 17.60 25.75 -13.17
CA ARG A 215 18.04 27.15 -13.32
C ARG A 215 18.93 27.38 -14.54
N PHE A 216 19.47 26.32 -15.15
CA PHE A 216 20.23 26.39 -16.40
C PHE A 216 19.36 26.78 -17.61
N LEU A 217 18.04 26.57 -17.55
CA LEU A 217 17.13 26.99 -18.61
C LEU A 217 16.94 28.50 -18.62
N ALA A 218 16.80 29.08 -19.82
CA ALA A 218 16.59 30.51 -20.00
C ALA A 218 15.38 31.00 -19.19
N ASN A 219 15.55 32.10 -18.47
CA ASN A 219 14.53 32.59 -17.54
C ASN A 219 13.44 33.39 -18.28
N PRO A 220 12.17 32.93 -18.31
CA PRO A 220 11.08 33.67 -18.97
C PRO A 220 10.68 34.95 -18.23
N TYR A 221 11.15 35.16 -17.00
CA TYR A 221 10.86 36.38 -16.22
C TYR A 221 11.22 37.69 -16.93
N TRP A 222 12.23 37.67 -17.80
CA TRP A 222 12.71 38.85 -18.52
C TRP A 222 11.84 39.22 -19.73
N ILE A 223 10.82 38.42 -20.02
CA ILE A 223 9.87 38.68 -21.10
C ILE A 223 8.60 39.19 -20.46
N SER A 224 8.30 40.46 -20.75
CA SER A 224 7.21 41.24 -20.15
C SER A 224 5.88 40.48 -20.16
N GLU A 225 5.59 39.83 -21.29
CA GLU A 225 4.37 39.09 -21.59
C GLU A 225 4.28 37.78 -20.80
N LEU A 226 5.41 37.17 -20.43
CA LEU A 226 5.47 35.88 -19.74
C LEU A 226 5.63 36.01 -18.23
N ARG A 227 6.08 37.18 -17.74
CA ARG A 227 6.41 37.43 -16.32
C ARG A 227 5.25 37.12 -15.38
N HIS A 228 4.03 37.49 -15.76
CA HIS A 228 2.84 37.33 -14.93
C HIS A 228 2.23 35.94 -14.99
N LEU A 229 2.53 35.18 -16.06
CA LEU A 229 2.10 33.81 -16.25
C LEU A 229 2.92 32.82 -15.40
N SER A 230 2.49 31.56 -15.39
CA SER A 230 3.11 30.43 -14.70
C SER A 230 3.53 29.35 -15.70
N GLY A 231 4.33 28.37 -15.26
CA GLY A 231 4.71 27.24 -16.11
C GLY A 231 3.56 26.32 -16.55
N ARG A 232 2.34 26.50 -16.00
CA ARG A 232 1.12 25.82 -16.47
C ARG A 232 0.51 26.50 -17.70
N ASP A 233 0.77 27.79 -17.88
CA ASP A 233 0.24 28.56 -18.99
C ASP A 233 1.01 28.21 -20.28
N ALA A 234 0.27 27.93 -21.35
CA ALA A 234 0.84 27.51 -22.63
C ALA A 234 1.98 28.43 -23.12
N PRO A 235 1.89 29.78 -23.06
CA PRO A 235 2.98 30.65 -23.52
C PRO A 235 4.30 30.43 -22.76
N VAL A 236 4.25 30.20 -21.44
CA VAL A 236 5.46 29.95 -20.64
C VAL A 236 5.96 28.54 -20.85
N ARG A 237 5.05 27.55 -20.87
CA ARG A 237 5.39 26.15 -21.11
C ARG A 237 6.11 26.00 -22.45
N ASP A 238 5.52 26.53 -23.52
CA ASP A 238 6.06 26.42 -24.87
C ASP A 238 7.39 27.19 -25.00
N TYR A 239 7.51 28.35 -24.33
CA TYR A 239 8.77 29.08 -24.25
C TYR A 239 9.88 28.27 -23.56
N VAL A 240 9.58 27.60 -22.44
CA VAL A 240 10.55 26.84 -21.64
C VAL A 240 10.93 25.54 -22.34
N LEU A 241 9.94 24.77 -22.81
CA LEU A 241 10.16 23.49 -23.50
C LEU A 241 10.77 23.66 -24.89
N GLY A 242 10.52 24.80 -25.55
CA GLY A 242 11.16 25.15 -26.82
C GLY A 242 12.63 25.55 -26.70
N ARG A 243 13.19 25.65 -25.48
CA ARG A 243 14.61 25.98 -25.32
C ARG A 243 15.51 24.82 -25.75
N PRO A 244 16.67 25.11 -26.35
CA PRO A 244 17.67 24.08 -26.64
C PRO A 244 17.99 23.25 -25.39
N GLY A 245 17.87 21.93 -25.51
CA GLY A 245 18.17 20.98 -24.44
C GLY A 245 17.05 20.76 -23.41
N ALA A 246 15.95 21.51 -23.42
CA ALA A 246 14.88 21.33 -22.42
C ALA A 246 14.19 19.97 -22.53
N LEU A 247 13.69 19.61 -23.72
CA LEU A 247 13.07 18.30 -23.95
C LEU A 247 14.08 17.15 -23.82
N VAL A 248 15.31 17.33 -24.31
CA VAL A 248 16.39 16.34 -24.17
C VAL A 248 16.71 16.07 -22.70
N PHE A 249 16.71 17.11 -21.88
CA PHE A 249 16.89 16.99 -20.44
C PHE A 249 15.74 16.22 -19.78
N VAL A 250 14.49 16.54 -20.11
CA VAL A 250 13.31 15.81 -19.59
C VAL A 250 13.42 14.33 -19.92
N GLU A 251 13.68 13.96 -21.17
CA GLU A 251 13.81 12.55 -21.59
C GLU A 251 14.92 11.84 -20.82
N ARG A 252 16.14 12.40 -20.81
CA ARG A 252 17.29 11.77 -20.15
C ARG A 252 17.15 11.69 -18.64
N TYR A 253 16.48 12.65 -18.03
CA TYR A 253 16.23 12.63 -16.60
C TYR A 253 15.22 11.54 -16.24
N VAL A 254 14.16 11.37 -17.03
CA VAL A 254 13.20 10.27 -16.86
C VAL A 254 13.89 8.91 -17.10
N ASP A 255 14.75 8.79 -18.12
CA ASP A 255 15.57 7.59 -18.34
C ASP A 255 16.45 7.26 -17.13
N ALA A 256 17.07 8.27 -16.52
CA ALA A 256 17.90 8.07 -15.34
C ALA A 256 17.08 7.68 -14.10
N LEU A 257 15.82 8.10 -14.01
CA LEU A 257 14.92 7.74 -12.91
C LEU A 257 14.40 6.30 -13.03
N GLU A 258 14.20 5.77 -14.24
CA GLU A 258 13.61 4.44 -14.46
C GLU A 258 14.22 3.30 -13.61
N PRO A 259 15.55 3.08 -13.60
CA PRO A 259 16.14 2.05 -12.75
C PRO A 259 16.01 2.36 -11.25
N VAL A 260 15.96 3.63 -10.88
CA VAL A 260 15.80 4.06 -9.48
C VAL A 260 14.39 3.78 -8.98
N LEU A 261 13.37 4.12 -9.78
CA LEU A 261 11.97 3.83 -9.49
C LEU A 261 11.74 2.32 -9.36
N SER A 262 12.34 1.54 -10.26
CA SER A 262 12.33 0.07 -10.19
C SER A 262 12.98 -0.45 -8.90
N GLY A 263 14.13 0.12 -8.51
CA GLY A 263 14.82 -0.22 -7.26
C GLY A 263 14.00 0.15 -6.02
N TYR A 264 13.32 1.30 -6.02
CA TYR A 264 12.42 1.69 -4.93
C TYR A 264 11.27 0.70 -4.76
N LEU A 265 10.70 0.22 -5.86
CA LEU A 265 9.65 -0.78 -5.79
C LEU A 265 10.17 -2.10 -5.18
N GLN A 266 11.38 -2.52 -5.55
CA GLN A 266 12.04 -3.73 -5.00
C GLN A 266 12.38 -3.59 -3.51
N GLU A 267 12.80 -2.40 -3.07
CA GLU A 267 13.12 -2.06 -1.68
C GLU A 267 11.88 -1.61 -0.88
N GLU A 268 10.68 -1.88 -1.38
CA GLU A 268 9.40 -1.61 -0.73
C GLU A 268 9.11 -0.13 -0.44
N LYS A 269 9.83 0.79 -1.07
CA LYS A 269 9.54 2.23 -1.01
C LYS A 269 8.43 2.55 -2.00
N ARG A 270 7.22 2.78 -1.48
CA ARG A 270 6.00 3.00 -2.28
C ARG A 270 5.73 4.45 -2.66
N TYR A 271 6.40 5.40 -2.02
CA TYR A 271 6.26 6.83 -2.29
C TYR A 271 7.62 7.43 -2.62
N VAL A 272 7.68 8.19 -3.69
CA VAL A 272 8.88 8.93 -4.09
C VAL A 272 8.53 10.35 -4.46
N THR A 273 9.30 11.31 -3.95
CA THR A 273 9.14 12.73 -4.26
C THR A 273 10.30 13.24 -5.10
N VAL A 274 9.99 13.70 -6.31
CA VAL A 274 10.92 14.32 -7.25
C VAL A 274 10.67 15.84 -7.24
N ALA A 275 11.57 16.58 -6.60
CA ALA A 275 11.51 18.03 -6.48
C ALA A 275 12.28 18.74 -7.60
N VAL A 276 11.57 19.53 -8.41
CA VAL A 276 12.13 20.31 -9.53
C VAL A 276 12.24 21.78 -9.12
N GLY A 277 13.47 22.27 -9.04
CA GLY A 277 13.79 23.59 -8.50
C GLY A 277 14.15 24.62 -9.57
N CYS A 278 13.53 25.79 -9.52
CA CYS A 278 14.06 27.00 -10.16
C CYS A 278 14.25 28.10 -9.11
N THR A 279 14.63 29.32 -9.49
CA THR A 279 14.85 30.37 -8.47
C THR A 279 13.56 30.73 -7.72
N GLY A 280 12.47 30.97 -8.45
CA GLY A 280 11.23 31.52 -7.89
C GLY A 280 10.09 30.53 -7.70
N GLY A 281 10.15 29.33 -8.29
CA GLY A 281 9.07 28.35 -8.19
C GLY A 281 7.90 28.53 -9.16
N LYS A 282 7.92 29.57 -10.01
CA LYS A 282 6.80 29.94 -10.90
C LYS A 282 6.75 29.30 -12.28
N HIS A 283 7.89 29.35 -12.97
CA HIS A 283 7.94 29.24 -14.44
C HIS A 283 8.62 27.96 -14.89
N ARG A 284 9.96 27.95 -14.81
CA ARG A 284 10.81 26.86 -15.31
C ARG A 284 10.55 25.56 -14.56
N SER A 285 10.55 25.62 -13.22
CA SER A 285 10.29 24.44 -12.38
C SER A 285 8.92 23.84 -12.68
N VAL A 286 7.88 24.68 -12.73
CA VAL A 286 6.50 24.24 -13.00
C VAL A 286 6.40 23.60 -14.38
N ALA A 287 6.89 24.26 -15.44
CA ALA A 287 6.82 23.72 -16.80
C ALA A 287 7.58 22.38 -16.95
N ILE A 288 8.76 22.26 -16.33
CA ILE A 288 9.55 21.03 -16.37
C ILE A 288 8.93 19.92 -15.50
N SER A 289 8.34 20.25 -14.34
CA SER A 289 7.61 19.29 -13.51
C SER A 289 6.42 18.67 -14.26
N GLU A 290 5.64 19.49 -14.95
CA GLU A 290 4.51 18.99 -15.77
C GLU A 290 5.01 18.08 -16.90
N ALA A 291 6.11 18.44 -17.57
CA ALA A 291 6.70 17.63 -18.64
C ALA A 291 7.28 16.28 -18.14
N ILE A 292 8.02 16.29 -17.03
CA ILE A 292 8.51 15.07 -16.37
C ILE A 292 7.34 14.20 -15.94
N GLY A 293 6.32 14.80 -15.31
CA GLY A 293 5.15 14.09 -14.85
C GLY A 293 4.36 13.43 -15.99
N ALA A 294 4.17 14.14 -17.11
CA ALA A 294 3.55 13.57 -18.30
C ALA A 294 4.37 12.38 -18.84
N ARG A 295 5.69 12.53 -18.97
CA ARG A 295 6.55 11.49 -19.53
C ARG A 295 6.62 10.23 -18.67
N LEU A 296 6.60 10.38 -17.34
CA LEU A 296 6.52 9.25 -16.42
C LEU A 296 5.16 8.53 -16.51
N ARG A 297 4.05 9.25 -16.69
CA ARG A 297 2.73 8.63 -16.94
C ARG A 297 2.70 7.83 -18.24
N ASP A 298 3.34 8.35 -19.30
CA ASP A 298 3.46 7.62 -20.57
C ASP A 298 4.22 6.29 -20.42
N ARG A 299 5.06 6.16 -19.38
CA ARG A 299 5.78 4.92 -19.03
C ARG A 299 5.03 4.02 -18.06
N GLY A 300 3.78 4.35 -17.72
CA GLY A 300 2.93 3.55 -16.85
C GLY A 300 3.05 3.84 -15.36
N HIS A 301 3.82 4.86 -14.96
CA HIS A 301 3.93 5.25 -13.55
C HIS A 301 2.68 6.03 -13.09
N ARG A 302 2.27 5.83 -11.82
CA ARG A 302 1.25 6.68 -11.19
C ARG A 302 1.90 7.96 -10.68
N VAL A 303 1.56 9.09 -11.31
CA VAL A 303 2.21 10.38 -11.03
C VAL A 303 1.23 11.48 -10.66
N GLN A 304 1.50 12.14 -9.54
CA GLN A 304 0.87 13.40 -9.15
C GLN A 304 1.85 14.55 -9.34
N VAL A 305 1.40 15.66 -9.94
CA VAL A 305 2.23 16.87 -10.12
C VAL A 305 1.66 17.99 -9.24
N THR A 306 2.51 18.62 -8.45
CA THR A 306 2.13 19.73 -7.57
C THR A 306 3.10 20.90 -7.69
N ALA A 307 2.63 22.09 -7.34
CA ALA A 307 3.45 23.30 -7.36
C ALA A 307 3.42 23.97 -5.99
N ARG A 308 4.47 23.77 -5.20
CA ARG A 308 4.53 24.14 -3.77
C ARG A 308 4.51 25.65 -3.53
N ASP A 309 5.18 26.38 -4.43
CA ASP A 309 5.45 27.82 -4.27
C ASP A 309 4.67 28.68 -5.26
N LEU A 310 3.80 28.07 -6.07
CA LEU A 310 2.93 28.78 -6.98
C LEU A 310 1.99 29.70 -6.19
N GLY A 311 2.02 31.00 -6.47
CA GLY A 311 1.26 32.03 -5.75
C GLY A 311 1.97 32.64 -4.53
N LYS A 312 3.18 32.18 -4.17
CA LYS A 312 4.01 32.79 -3.10
C LYS A 312 5.06 33.76 -3.64
N GLU A 313 5.14 33.90 -4.97
CA GLU A 313 6.20 34.53 -5.79
C GLU A 313 6.58 35.96 -5.38
#